data_AF-A0A3D1BL28-F1
#
_entry.id   AF-A0A3D1BL28-F1
#
_cell.length_a   1.000
_cell.length_b   1.000
_cell.length_c   1.000
_cell.angle_alpha   90.00
_cell.angle_beta   90.00
_cell.angle_gamma   90.00
#
_symmetry.space_group_name_H-M   'P 1'
#
loop_
_entity.id
_entity.type
_entity.pdbx_description
1 polymer ?
#
loop_
_entity_poly.entity_id
_entity_poly.type
_entity_poly.pdbx_seq_one_letter_code
_entity_poly.pdbx_strand_id
1 'polypeptide(L)'
;MGANKLREQVVLEKKKRRIIFFTLGLLLFTYLSFSLIFGEGGFMRYLELKSTRADLQAEIKKIQDENEEVKKQVDILKKDPHAVEEFARELGLTREGEIIFKYKDETGQ
;
A
#
# COMPACT_ATOMS: atom_id res chain seq x y z
N MET A 1 61.77 -39.09 28.84
CA MET A 1 60.30 -38.95 28.95
C MET A 1 59.74 -37.53 28.70
N GLY A 2 60.53 -36.53 28.28
CA GLY A 2 60.05 -35.14 28.13
C GLY A 2 59.50 -34.73 26.76
N ALA A 3 59.96 -35.38 25.67
CA ALA A 3 59.63 -34.95 24.30
C ALA A 3 58.14 -35.10 23.93
N ASN A 4 57.43 -36.06 24.54
CA ASN A 4 56.02 -36.30 24.24
C ASN A 4 55.10 -35.24 24.86
N LYS A 5 55.40 -34.79 26.09
CA LYS A 5 54.62 -33.74 26.78
C LYS A 5 54.67 -32.38 26.07
N LEU A 6 55.83 -32.01 25.52
CA LEU A 6 55.99 -30.74 24.79
C LEU A 6 55.20 -30.73 23.47
N ARG A 7 55.15 -31.87 22.77
CA ARG A 7 54.34 -32.02 21.54
C ARG A 7 52.85 -31.95 21.83
N GLU A 8 52.40 -32.60 22.90
CA GLU A 8 50.99 -32.53 23.32
C GLU A 8 50.56 -31.12 23.71
N GLN A 9 51.39 -30.37 24.46
CA GLN A 9 51.10 -28.98 24.80
C GLN A 9 50.91 -28.10 23.55
N VAL A 10 51.79 -28.19 22.56
CA VAL A 10 51.70 -27.39 21.33
C VAL A 10 50.44 -27.75 20.53
N VAL A 11 50.06 -29.03 20.50
CA VAL A 11 48.83 -29.47 19.80
C VAL A 11 47.58 -28.96 20.51
N LEU A 12 47.54 -29.00 21.85
CA LEU A 12 46.42 -28.49 22.65
C LEU A 12 46.26 -26.98 22.51
N GLU A 13 47.35 -26.21 22.58
CA GLU A 13 47.34 -24.76 22.37
C GLU A 13 46.85 -24.40 20.96
N LYS A 14 47.33 -25.11 19.92
CA LYS A 14 46.85 -24.91 18.54
C LYS A 14 45.36 -25.25 18.39
N LYS A 15 44.89 -26.32 19.03
CA LYS A 15 43.47 -26.74 18.99
C LYS A 15 42.59 -25.72 19.70
N LYS A 16 43.01 -25.21 20.87
CA LYS A 16 42.31 -24.18 21.63
C LYS A 16 42.21 -22.88 20.85
N ARG A 17 43.32 -22.43 20.23
CA ARG A 17 43.33 -21.23 19.39
C ARG A 17 42.39 -21.37 18.19
N ARG A 18 42.39 -22.53 17.54
CA ARG A 18 41.47 -22.85 16.44
C ARG A 18 40.01 -22.79 16.89
N ILE A 19 39.66 -23.40 18.02
CA ILE A 19 38.30 -23.37 18.57
C ILE A 19 37.88 -21.93 18.88
N ILE A 20 38.74 -21.13 19.50
CA ILE A 20 38.46 -19.72 19.79
C ILE A 20 38.13 -18.95 18.50
N PHE A 21 38.96 -19.09 17.46
CA PHE A 21 38.69 -18.46 16.16
C PHE A 21 37.38 -18.94 15.53
N PHE A 22 37.07 -20.23 15.58
CA PHE A 22 35.79 -20.75 15.09
C PHE A 22 34.62 -20.21 15.88
N THR A 23 34.71 -20.15 17.21
CA THR A 23 33.64 -19.61 18.06
C THR A 23 33.43 -18.12 17.81
N LEU A 24 34.49 -17.33 17.64
CA LEU A 24 34.40 -15.92 17.29
C LEU A 24 33.80 -15.71 15.90
N GLY A 25 34.24 -16.51 14.92
CA GLY A 25 33.69 -16.48 13.57
C GLY A 25 32.21 -16.83 13.54
N LEU A 26 31.80 -17.86 14.29
CA LEU A 26 30.40 -18.26 14.41
C LEU A 26 29.57 -17.16 15.09
N LEU A 27 30.07 -16.56 16.17
CA LEU A 27 29.38 -15.46 16.86
C LEU A 27 29.16 -14.26 15.94
N LEU A 28 30.20 -13.85 15.21
CA LEU A 28 30.10 -12.78 14.20
C LEU A 28 29.11 -13.14 13.08
N PHE A 29 29.16 -14.36 12.56
CA PHE A 29 28.28 -14.82 11.50
C PHE A 29 26.81 -14.83 11.95
N THR A 30 26.52 -15.31 13.16
CA THR A 30 25.18 -15.29 13.73
C THR A 30 24.67 -13.88 13.96
N TYR A 31 25.51 -12.98 14.48
CA TYR A 31 25.15 -11.57 14.68
C TYR A 31 24.82 -10.87 13.35
N LEU A 32 25.66 -11.06 12.32
CA LEU A 32 25.43 -10.49 11.00
C LEU A 32 24.17 -11.07 10.35
N SER A 33 23.98 -12.38 10.45
CA SER A 33 22.78 -13.04 9.91
C SER A 33 21.51 -12.56 10.60
N PHE A 34 21.54 -12.39 11.92
CA PHE A 34 20.42 -11.86 12.70
C PHE A 34 20.15 -10.41 12.33
N SER A 35 21.18 -9.57 12.25
CA SER A 35 21.06 -8.17 11.83
C SER A 35 20.54 -8.03 10.39
N LEU A 36 20.88 -8.95 9.49
CA LEU A 36 20.40 -8.92 8.11
C LEU A 36 18.94 -9.35 7.99
N ILE A 37 18.47 -10.24 8.88
CA ILE A 37 17.08 -10.69 8.93
C ILE A 37 16.19 -9.68 9.66
N PHE A 38 16.65 -9.14 10.80
CA PHE A 38 15.91 -8.25 11.70
C PHE A 38 16.24 -6.76 11.55
N GLY A 39 17.19 -6.39 10.69
CA GLY A 39 17.54 -5.00 10.42
C GLY A 39 16.44 -4.24 9.68
N GLU A 40 16.51 -2.91 9.69
CA GLU A 40 15.48 -1.98 9.23
C GLU A 40 14.99 -2.18 7.78
N GLY A 41 15.73 -2.94 6.96
CA GLY A 41 15.39 -3.34 5.58
C GLY A 41 15.38 -4.85 5.32
N GLY A 42 15.33 -5.69 6.35
CA GLY A 42 15.41 -7.16 6.25
C GLY A 42 14.18 -7.84 5.64
N PHE A 43 14.28 -9.17 5.46
CA PHE A 43 13.31 -10.05 4.77
C PHE A 43 11.85 -9.84 5.18
N MET A 44 11.61 -9.46 6.45
CA MET A 44 10.27 -9.19 6.96
C MET A 44 9.62 -7.95 6.30
N ARG A 45 10.39 -6.87 6.10
CA ARG A 45 9.92 -5.65 5.44
C ARG A 45 9.68 -5.87 3.95
N TYR A 46 10.45 -6.76 3.32
CA TYR A 46 10.20 -7.16 1.93
C TYR A 46 8.86 -7.90 1.78
N LEU A 47 8.53 -8.79 2.72
CA LEU A 47 7.24 -9.49 2.72
C LEU A 47 6.08 -8.52 2.95
N GLU A 48 6.22 -7.61 3.90
CA GLU A 48 5.21 -6.59 4.21
C GLU A 48 4.98 -5.66 3.00
N LEU A 49 6.05 -5.18 2.38
CA LEU A 49 5.97 -4.32 1.19
C LEU A 49 5.33 -5.03 -0.02
N LYS A 50 5.53 -6.35 -0.13
CA LYS A 50 4.88 -7.16 -1.17
C LYS A 50 3.38 -7.30 -0.93
N SER A 51 2.95 -7.47 0.32
CA SER A 51 1.53 -7.48 0.70
C SER A 51 0.88 -6.13 0.40
N THR A 52 1.47 -5.03 0.87
CA THR A 52 0.92 -3.69 0.70
C THR A 52 0.76 -3.31 -0.77
N ARG A 53 1.69 -3.73 -1.64
CA ARG A 53 1.56 -3.51 -3.09
C ARG A 53 0.38 -4.26 -3.71
N ALA A 54 0.11 -5.48 -3.27
CA ALA A 54 -1.02 -6.27 -3.78
C ALA A 54 -2.36 -5.66 -3.32
N ASP A 55 -2.44 -5.24 -2.06
CA ASP A 55 -3.64 -4.63 -1.49
C ASP A 55 -3.97 -3.29 -2.17
N LEU A 56 -2.95 -2.43 -2.37
CA LEU A 56 -3.12 -1.16 -3.11
C LEU A 56 -3.56 -1.37 -4.55
N GLN A 57 -3.05 -2.40 -5.25
CA GLN A 57 -3.52 -2.71 -6.61
C GLN A 57 -4.97 -3.19 -6.63
N ALA A 58 -5.39 -3.98 -5.64
CA ALA A 58 -6.78 -4.42 -5.53
C ALA A 58 -7.72 -3.23 -5.26
N GLU A 59 -7.30 -2.29 -4.41
CA GLU A 59 -8.06 -1.08 -4.10
C GLU A 59 -8.19 -0.14 -5.32
N ILE A 60 -7.09 0.07 -6.06
CA ILE A 60 -7.12 0.84 -7.31
C ILE A 60 -8.10 0.23 -8.31
N LYS A 61 -8.07 -1.10 -8.46
CA LYS A 61 -8.97 -1.79 -9.39
C LYS A 61 -10.43 -1.63 -8.97
N LYS A 62 -10.74 -1.79 -7.67
CA LYS A 62 -12.09 -1.60 -7.14
C LYS A 62 -12.60 -0.18 -7.39
N ILE A 63 -11.78 0.84 -7.12
CA ILE A 63 -12.14 2.25 -7.35
C ILE A 63 -12.31 2.55 -8.84
N GLN A 64 -11.54 1.90 -9.72
CA GLN A 64 -11.71 2.03 -11.17
C GLN A 64 -13.03 1.42 -11.64
N ASP A 65 -13.36 0.22 -11.17
CA ASP A 65 -14.61 -0.46 -11.50
C ASP A 65 -15.83 0.36 -11.02
N GLU A 66 -15.77 0.89 -9.79
CA GLU A 66 -16.80 1.79 -9.23
C GLU A 66 -16.93 3.10 -10.05
N ASN A 67 -15.81 3.70 -10.46
CA ASN A 67 -15.85 4.89 -11.31
C ASN A 67 -16.45 4.61 -12.68
N GLU A 68 -16.13 3.47 -13.30
CA GLU A 68 -16.72 3.09 -14.58
C GLU A 68 -18.23 2.88 -14.47
N GLU A 69 -18.69 2.28 -13.38
CA GLU A 69 -20.12 2.07 -13.11
C GLU A 69 -20.85 3.39 -12.92
N VAL A 70 -20.33 4.28 -12.06
CA VAL A 70 -20.89 5.61 -11.83
C VAL A 70 -20.89 6.44 -13.12
N LYS A 71 -19.82 6.36 -13.91
CA LYS A 71 -19.72 7.08 -15.18
C LYS A 71 -20.75 6.57 -16.20
N LYS A 72 -21.00 5.27 -16.26
CA LYS A 72 -22.08 4.69 -17.09
C LYS A 72 -23.45 5.18 -16.63
N GLN A 73 -23.70 5.26 -15.33
CA GLN A 73 -24.95 5.81 -14.79
C GLN A 73 -25.11 7.29 -15.16
N VAL A 74 -24.05 8.09 -15.04
CA VAL A 74 -24.05 9.51 -15.46
C VAL A 74 -24.27 9.65 -16.97
N ASP A 75 -23.67 8.80 -17.80
CA ASP A 75 -23.86 8.84 -19.25
C ASP A 75 -25.27 8.42 -19.67
N ILE A 76 -25.92 7.53 -18.92
CA ILE A 76 -27.33 7.17 -19.12
C ILE A 76 -28.24 8.33 -18.70
N LEU A 77 -27.98 8.97 -17.56
CA LEU A 77 -28.74 10.12 -17.05
C LEU A 77 -28.54 11.38 -17.92
N LYS A 78 -27.36 11.59 -18.49
CA LYS A 78 -27.06 12.72 -19.38
C LYS A 78 -27.63 12.58 -20.79
N LYS A 79 -28.01 11.36 -21.20
CA LYS A 79 -28.56 11.10 -22.54
C LYS A 79 -29.98 11.60 -22.73
N ASP A 80 -30.64 12.09 -21.67
CA ASP A 80 -31.94 12.74 -21.78
C ASP A 80 -31.85 14.21 -21.32
N PRO A 81 -31.55 15.15 -22.24
CA PRO A 81 -31.53 16.58 -21.95
C PRO A 81 -32.86 17.11 -21.40
N HIS A 82 -33.98 16.44 -21.70
CA HIS A 82 -35.30 16.82 -21.18
C HIS A 82 -35.44 16.49 -19.69
N ALA A 83 -34.92 15.35 -19.23
CA ALA A 83 -34.95 14.98 -17.82
C ALA A 83 -34.11 15.93 -16.94
N VAL A 84 -32.98 16.39 -17.47
CA VAL A 84 -32.13 17.39 -16.78
C VAL A 84 -32.81 18.75 -16.73
N GLU A 85 -33.51 19.15 -17.80
CA GLU A 85 -34.23 20.42 -17.86
C GLU A 85 -35.48 20.42 -16.97
N GLU A 86 -36.19 19.30 -16.89
CA GLU A 86 -37.36 19.11 -16.00
C GLU A 86 -36.95 19.18 -14.53
N PHE A 87 -35.89 18.46 -14.14
CA PHE A 87 -35.37 18.49 -12.77
C PHE A 87 -34.82 19.87 -12.37
N ALA A 88 -34.18 20.58 -13.31
CA ALA A 88 -33.74 21.96 -13.08
C ALA A 88 -34.93 22.91 -12.82
N ARG A 89 -36.03 22.76 -13.57
CA ARG A 89 -37.24 23.56 -13.36
C ARG A 89 -37.94 23.26 -12.04
N GLU A 90 -37.97 22.00 -11.59
CA GLU A 90 -38.50 21.63 -10.27
C GLU A 90 -37.67 22.24 -9.12
N LEU A 91 -36.35 22.35 -9.30
CA LEU A 91 -35.46 23.04 -8.37
C LEU A 91 -35.46 24.57 -8.50
N GLY A 92 -36.27 25.13 -9.41
CA GLY A 92 -36.37 26.57 -9.65
C GLY A 92 -35.16 27.18 -10.35
N LEU A 93 -34.30 26.36 -10.97
CA LEU A 93 -33.16 26.79 -11.77
C LEU A 93 -33.59 27.06 -13.21
N THR A 94 -33.20 28.22 -13.74
CA THR A 94 -33.50 28.63 -15.13
C THR A 94 -32.21 28.88 -15.91
N ARG A 95 -32.25 28.76 -17.24
CA ARG A 95 -31.10 29.09 -18.09
C ARG A 95 -30.82 30.60 -18.03
N GLU A 96 -29.55 30.99 -18.16
CA GLU A 96 -29.17 32.40 -18.22
C GLU A 96 -29.85 33.08 -19.43
N GLY A 97 -30.66 34.12 -19.16
CA GLY A 97 -31.38 34.89 -20.19
C GLY A 97 -32.84 34.52 -20.42
N GLU A 98 -33.41 33.58 -19.67
CA GLU A 98 -34.81 33.16 -19.81
C GLU A 98 -35.78 34.10 -19.03
N ILE A 99 -36.78 34.66 -19.72
CA ILE A 99 -37.76 35.60 -19.13
C ILE A 99 -38.95 34.81 -18.59
N ILE A 100 -39.09 34.75 -17.26
CA ILE A 100 -40.22 34.08 -16.60
C ILE A 100 -41.47 34.95 -16.70
N PHE A 101 -42.46 34.52 -17.50
CA PHE A 101 -43.81 35.08 -17.45
C PHE A 101 -44.58 34.47 -16.27
N LYS A 102 -44.53 35.12 -15.11
CA LYS A 102 -45.46 34.82 -14.01
C LYS A 102 -46.78 35.50 -14.32
N TYR A 103 -47.78 34.75 -14.77
CA TYR A 103 -49.16 35.21 -14.78
C TYR A 103 -49.59 35.40 -13.32
N LYS A 104 -49.77 36.65 -12.91
CA LYS A 104 -50.48 36.96 -11.68
C LYS A 104 -51.96 36.74 -12.00
N ASP A 105 -52.58 35.74 -11.38
CA ASP A 105 -54.03 35.63 -11.42
C ASP A 105 -54.60 36.86 -10.72
N GLU A 106 -54.92 37.87 -11.52
CA GLU A 106 -55.79 38.97 -11.14
C GLU A 106 -57.23 38.48 -11.19
N THR A 107 -57.54 37.49 -10.36
CA THR A 107 -58.95 37.23 -10.00
C THR A 107 -59.23 38.15 -8.82
N GLY A 108 -59.69 39.36 -9.15
CA GLY A 108 -59.94 40.42 -8.17
C GLY A 108 -61.06 40.13 -7.19
N GLN A 109 -60.86 40.57 -5.95
CA GLN A 109 -61.83 41.28 -5.08
C GLN A 109 -61.13 41.72 -3.79
#